data_AF-A0A1Q6EHD9-F1
#
_entry.id   AF-A0A1Q6EHD9-F1
#
_cell.length_a   1.000
_cell.length_b   1.000
_cell.length_c   1.000
_cell.angle_alpha   90.00
_cell.angle_beta   90.00
_cell.angle_gamma   90.00
#
_symmetry.space_group_name_H-M   'P 1'
#
loop_
_entity.id
_entity.type
_entity.pdbx_description
1 polymer ?
#
loop_
_entity_poly.entity_id
_entity_poly.type
_entity_poly.pdbx_seq_one_letter_code
_entity_poly.pdbx_strand_id
1 'polypeptide(L)'
;MKKKFMLCTAAALVISAISLTSCSKTPVEKIVGLYKDGIEKMNDAKSEDEIKKINNDTKHSVAKIEEGNKDYNMTDEEKQLIDSLFDAYRDARQAARDRVE
;
A
#
# COMPACT_ATOMS: atom_id res chain seq x y z
N MET A 1 15.34 1.60 32.91
CA MET A 1 15.71 0.68 31.81
C MET A 1 15.35 1.33 30.47
N LYS A 2 16.35 1.74 29.68
CA LYS A 2 16.14 2.37 28.36
C LYS A 2 15.77 1.28 27.35
N LYS A 3 14.49 1.13 27.02
CA LYS A 3 14.07 0.27 25.90
C LYS A 3 14.38 1.00 24.60
N LYS A 4 15.54 0.66 24.02
CA LYS A 4 15.89 0.99 22.64
C LYS A 4 15.01 0.12 21.75
N PHE A 5 13.91 0.67 21.26
CA PHE A 5 13.19 0.02 20.17
C PHE A 5 14.02 0.19 18.90
N MET A 6 14.76 -0.88 18.66
CA MET A 6 15.30 -1.38 17.42
C MET A 6 14.64 -0.72 16.20
N LEU A 7 15.47 -0.02 15.41
CA LEU A 7 15.12 0.43 14.06
C LEU A 7 14.49 -0.76 13.32
N CYS A 8 13.18 -0.69 13.04
CA CYS A 8 12.66 -1.34 11.85
C CYS A 8 13.33 -0.63 10.69
N THR A 9 14.36 -1.26 10.15
CA THR A 9 14.92 -0.95 8.84
C THR A 9 13.77 -1.00 7.85
N ALA A 10 13.09 0.13 7.68
CA ALA A 10 12.19 0.36 6.58
C ALA A 10 13.07 0.17 5.36
N ALA A 11 12.93 -0.98 4.71
CA ALA A 11 13.44 -1.23 3.39
C ALA A 11 13.00 -0.02 2.58
N ALA A 12 13.96 0.86 2.27
CA ALA A 12 13.75 2.04 1.48
C ALA A 12 13.37 1.54 0.09
N LEU A 13 12.08 1.33 -0.12
CA LEU A 13 11.47 1.25 -1.43
C LEU A 13 11.67 2.64 -2.02
N VAL A 14 12.84 2.86 -2.62
CA VAL A 14 13.14 3.99 -3.49
C VAL A 14 12.27 3.80 -4.73
N ILE A 15 10.98 4.09 -4.57
CA ILE A 15 10.08 4.23 -5.69
C ILE A 15 10.31 5.65 -6.13
N SER A 16 11.31 5.80 -7.00
CA SER A 16 11.61 7.01 -7.75
C SER A 16 10.31 7.73 -8.05
N ALA A 17 10.17 8.94 -7.51
CA ALA A 17 9.01 9.78 -7.72
C ALA A 17 8.81 9.95 -9.23
N ILE A 18 7.81 9.25 -9.77
CA ILE A 18 7.26 9.60 -11.07
C ILE A 18 6.57 10.94 -10.83
N SER A 19 7.27 12.02 -11.19
CA SER A 19 6.79 13.39 -11.10
C SER A 19 5.54 13.53 -11.98
N LEU A 20 4.36 13.35 -11.40
CA LEU A 20 3.08 13.45 -12.10
C LEU A 20 2.54 14.87 -12.00
N THR A 21 3.17 15.78 -12.73
CA THR A 21 2.52 17.02 -13.19
C THR A 21 1.61 16.69 -14.38
N SER A 22 0.46 16.09 -14.12
CA SER A 22 -0.66 16.01 -15.06
C SER A 22 -1.95 15.72 -14.28
N CYS A 23 -3.02 16.44 -14.56
CA CYS A 23 -4.27 16.47 -13.79
C CYS A 23 -5.10 15.15 -13.81
N SER A 24 -4.53 14.01 -14.17
CA SER A 24 -5.15 12.68 -14.03
C SER A 24 -4.09 11.58 -13.98
N LYS A 25 -3.92 10.94 -12.81
CA LYS A 25 -3.09 9.74 -12.63
C LYS A 25 -3.65 8.55 -13.42
N THR A 26 -2.79 7.68 -13.96
CA THR A 26 -3.20 6.41 -14.59
C THR A 26 -3.89 5.49 -13.57
N PRO A 27 -4.66 4.47 -14.00
CA PRO A 27 -5.23 3.49 -13.08
C PRO A 27 -4.16 2.81 -12.21
N VAL A 28 -3.02 2.46 -12.81
CA VAL A 28 -1.87 1.87 -12.11
C VAL A 28 -1.32 2.82 -11.05
N GLU A 29 -1.09 4.09 -11.39
CA GLU A 29 -0.56 5.08 -10.44
C GLU A 29 -1.51 5.33 -9.25
N LYS A 30 -2.82 5.22 -9.49
CA LYS A 30 -3.82 5.29 -8.41
C LYS A 30 -3.72 4.06 -7.50
N ILE A 31 -3.64 2.86 -8.06
CA ILE A 31 -3.50 1.61 -7.29
C ILE A 31 -2.18 1.61 -6.49
N VAL A 32 -1.07 1.98 -7.12
CA VAL A 32 0.23 2.16 -6.46
C VAL A 32 0.13 3.14 -5.29
N GLY A 33 -0.55 4.28 -5.50
CA GLY A 33 -0.80 5.26 -4.45
C GLY A 33 -1.59 4.68 -3.27
N LEU A 34 -2.64 3.90 -3.53
CA LEU A 34 -3.47 3.27 -2.50
C LEU A 34 -2.70 2.23 -1.67
N TYR A 35 -1.84 1.41 -2.31
CA TYR A 35 -1.02 0.46 -1.56
C TYR A 35 0.02 1.14 -0.70
N LYS A 36 0.70 2.19 -1.21
CA LYS A 36 1.66 2.96 -0.42
C LYS A 36 1.02 3.63 0.80
N ASP A 37 -0.07 4.37 0.58
CA ASP A 37 -0.84 5.02 1.65
C ASP A 37 -1.39 3.97 2.64
N GLY A 38 -1.85 2.83 2.13
CA GLY A 38 -2.26 1.70 2.95
C GLY A 38 -1.12 1.14 3.83
N ILE A 39 0.08 0.97 3.28
CA ILE A 39 1.27 0.52 4.03
C ILE A 39 1.61 1.51 5.15
N GLU A 40 1.64 2.81 4.85
CA GLU A 40 1.90 3.86 5.85
C GLU A 40 0.85 3.82 6.97
N LYS A 41 -0.43 3.76 6.62
CA LYS A 41 -1.53 3.66 7.60
C LYS A 41 -1.46 2.39 8.44
N MET A 42 -1.07 1.25 7.85
CA MET A 42 -0.87 0.00 8.61
C MET A 42 0.28 0.14 9.62
N ASN A 43 1.35 0.86 9.26
CA ASN A 43 2.46 1.15 10.17
C ASN A 43 2.05 1.99 11.38
N ASP A 44 1.10 2.90 11.20
CA ASP A 44 0.61 3.79 12.25
C ASP A 44 -0.63 3.27 13.00
N ALA A 45 -1.24 2.18 12.54
CA ALA A 45 -2.45 1.61 13.13
C ALA A 45 -2.21 1.12 14.58
N LYS A 46 -3.16 1.42 15.46
CA LYS A 46 -3.06 1.18 16.91
C LYS A 46 -4.05 0.15 17.44
N SER A 47 -4.95 -0.34 16.60
CA SER A 47 -5.94 -1.35 16.98
C SER A 47 -6.29 -2.28 15.83
N GLU A 48 -6.82 -3.46 16.17
CA GLU A 48 -7.28 -4.42 15.16
C GLU A 48 -8.42 -3.85 14.30
N ASP A 49 -9.28 -3.01 14.87
CA ASP A 49 -10.38 -2.36 14.16
C ASP A 49 -9.88 -1.33 13.15
N GLU A 50 -8.86 -0.54 13.49
CA GLU A 50 -8.19 0.36 12.54
C GLU A 50 -7.56 -0.43 11.40
N ILE A 51 -6.86 -1.54 11.69
CA ILE A 51 -6.28 -2.42 10.68
C ILE A 51 -7.36 -2.98 9.74
N LYS A 52 -8.48 -3.45 10.30
CA LYS A 52 -9.62 -3.95 9.49
C LYS A 52 -10.18 -2.86 8.60
N LYS A 53 -10.35 -1.64 9.13
CA LYS A 53 -10.85 -0.49 8.38
C LYS A 53 -9.92 -0.11 7.24
N ILE A 54 -8.62 0.04 7.50
CA ILE A 54 -7.63 0.35 6.45
C ILE A 54 -7.64 -0.73 5.37
N ASN A 55 -7.66 -2.01 5.76
CA ASN A 55 -7.74 -3.12 4.80
C ASN A 55 -8.97 -3.07 3.90
N ASN A 56 -10.13 -2.79 4.47
CA ASN A 56 -11.37 -2.74 3.70
C ASN A 56 -11.41 -1.52 2.79
N ASP A 57 -11.00 -0.35 3.29
CA ASP A 57 -10.96 0.90 2.52
C ASP A 57 -9.99 0.78 1.32
N THR A 58 -8.79 0.23 1.53
CA THR A 58 -7.81 0.01 0.45
C THR A 58 -8.35 -0.98 -0.59
N LYS A 59 -8.84 -2.15 -0.17
CA LYS A 59 -9.36 -3.17 -1.11
C LYS A 59 -10.54 -2.65 -1.93
N HIS A 60 -11.49 -1.97 -1.29
CA HIS A 60 -12.63 -1.40 -1.98
C HIS A 60 -12.22 -0.36 -3.02
N SER A 61 -11.26 0.49 -2.68
CA SER A 61 -10.76 1.54 -3.59
C SER A 61 -10.00 0.96 -4.78
N VAL A 62 -9.17 -0.07 -4.57
CA VAL A 62 -8.48 -0.80 -5.66
C VAL A 62 -9.50 -1.45 -6.58
N ALA A 63 -10.46 -2.20 -6.05
CA ALA A 63 -11.50 -2.86 -6.83
C ALA A 63 -12.30 -1.87 -7.68
N LYS A 64 -12.66 -0.69 -7.12
CA LYS A 64 -13.36 0.36 -7.87
C LYS A 64 -12.54 0.92 -9.04
N ILE A 65 -11.22 1.02 -8.88
CA ILE A 65 -10.33 1.45 -9.97
C ILE A 65 -10.27 0.37 -11.04
N GLU A 66 -10.05 -0.90 -10.66
CA GLU A 66 -10.01 -2.01 -11.60
C GLU A 66 -11.33 -2.16 -12.37
N GLU A 67 -12.46 -2.09 -11.68
CA GLU A 67 -13.79 -2.17 -12.29
C GLU A 67 -14.09 -1.02 -13.24
N GLY A 68 -13.64 0.20 -12.92
CA GLY A 68 -13.80 1.38 -13.77
C GLY A 68 -12.82 1.44 -14.94
N ASN A 69 -11.81 0.57 -14.97
CA ASN A 69 -10.72 0.59 -15.95
C ASN A 69 -10.41 -0.81 -16.49
N LYS A 70 -11.43 -1.67 -16.67
CA LYS A 70 -11.27 -3.06 -17.13
C LYS A 70 -10.59 -3.19 -18.50
N ASP A 71 -10.72 -2.16 -19.34
CA ASP A 71 -10.12 -2.12 -20.68
C ASP A 71 -8.67 -1.59 -20.66
N TYR A 72 -8.14 -1.23 -19.49
CA TYR A 72 -6.76 -0.77 -19.35
C TYR A 72 -5.80 -1.94 -19.52
N ASN A 73 -5.00 -1.89 -20.58
CA ASN A 73 -3.98 -2.90 -20.85
C ASN A 73 -2.70 -2.59 -20.08
N MET A 74 -2.60 -3.18 -18.88
CA MET A 74 -1.45 -3.05 -18.01
C MET A 74 -0.21 -3.77 -18.58
N THR A 75 0.96 -3.13 -18.54
CA THR A 75 2.22 -3.77 -18.93
C THR A 75 2.64 -4.82 -17.91
N ASP A 76 3.58 -5.70 -18.26
CA ASP A 76 4.06 -6.72 -17.33
C ASP A 76 4.87 -6.10 -16.18
N GLU A 77 5.58 -5.00 -16.42
CA GLU A 77 6.27 -4.23 -15.37
C GLU A 77 5.28 -3.59 -14.38
N GLU A 78 4.16 -3.07 -14.88
CA GLU A 78 3.10 -2.49 -14.04
C GLU A 78 2.42 -3.56 -13.17
N LYS A 79 2.17 -4.76 -13.72
CA LYS A 79 1.65 -5.91 -12.96
C LYS A 79 2.63 -6.31 -11.86
N GLN A 80 3.91 -6.48 -12.20
CA GLN A 80 4.95 -6.84 -11.22
C GLN A 80 5.07 -5.79 -10.11
N LEU A 81 4.96 -4.50 -10.45
CA LEU A 81 4.95 -3.43 -9.46
C LEU A 81 3.76 -3.53 -8.51
N ILE A 82 2.55 -3.75 -9.03
CA ILE A 82 1.33 -3.89 -8.22
C ILE A 82 1.41 -5.14 -7.34
N ASP A 83 1.87 -6.27 -7.87
CA ASP A 83 2.04 -7.52 -7.11
C ASP A 83 3.04 -7.34 -5.96
N SER A 84 4.19 -6.71 -6.23
CA SER A 84 5.19 -6.41 -5.19
C SER A 84 4.65 -5.49 -4.09
N LEU A 85 3.86 -4.48 -4.47
CA LEU A 85 3.22 -3.57 -3.51
C LEU A 85 2.11 -4.26 -2.72
N PHE A 86 1.37 -5.17 -3.34
CA PHE A 86 0.36 -5.97 -2.67
C PHE A 86 0.99 -6.89 -1.61
N ASP A 87 2.10 -7.55 -1.94
CA ASP A 87 2.86 -8.36 -0.98
C ASP A 87 3.38 -7.50 0.18
N ALA A 88 3.99 -6.34 -0.11
CA ALA A 88 4.45 -5.41 0.93
C ALA A 88 3.30 -4.92 1.82
N TYR A 89 2.12 -4.68 1.23
CA TYR A 89 0.92 -4.30 1.97
C TYR A 89 0.41 -5.43 2.87
N ARG A 90 0.42 -6.68 2.38
CA ARG A 90 0.06 -7.86 3.18
C ARG A 90 0.99 -8.01 4.37
N ASP A 91 2.29 -7.86 4.16
CA ASP A 91 3.30 -7.98 5.20
C ASP A 91 3.17 -6.85 6.23
N ALA A 92 2.92 -5.61 5.79
CA ALA A 92 2.64 -4.48 6.68
C ALA A 92 1.38 -4.71 7.52
N ARG A 93 0.32 -5.29 6.95
CA ARG A 93 -0.90 -5.67 7.68
C ARG A 93 -0.61 -6.75 8.73
N GLN A 94 0.19 -7.77 8.40
CA GLN A 94 0.55 -8.81 9.37
C GLN A 94 1.37 -8.22 10.51
N ALA A 95 2.40 -7.43 10.20
CA ALA A 95 3.19 -6.74 11.21
C ALA A 95 2.34 -5.80 12.08
N ALA A 96 1.33 -5.13 11.50
CA ALA A 96 0.40 -4.31 12.27
C ALA A 96 -0.43 -5.14 13.25
N ARG A 97 -0.91 -6.32 12.83
CA ARG A 97 -1.64 -7.25 13.70
C ARG A 97 -0.77 -7.72 14.85
N ASP A 98 0.44 -8.18 14.54
CA ASP A 98 1.40 -8.66 15.53
C ASP A 98 1.79 -7.58 16.56
N ARG A 99 1.65 -6.28 16.23
CA ARG A 99 1.91 -5.16 17.15
C ARG A 99 0.76 -4.87 18.11
N VAL A 100 -0.48 -5.19 17.73
CA VAL A 100 -1.69 -4.82 18.48
C VAL A 100 -2.36 -6.00 19.19
N GLU A 101 -1.90 -7.22 18.91
CA GLU A 101 -2.21 -8.45 19.68
C GLU A 101 -1.38 -8.54 20.96
#